data_AF-A0A0M0GGE2-F1
#
_entry.id   AF-A0A0M0GGE2-F1
#
_cell.length_a   1.000
_cell.length_b   1.000
_cell.length_c   1.000
_cell.angle_alpha   90.00
_cell.angle_beta   90.00
_cell.angle_gamma   90.00
#
_symmetry.space_group_name_H-M   'P 1'
#
loop_
_entity.id
_entity.type
_entity.pdbx_description
1 polymer ?
#
loop_
_entity_poly.entity_id
_entity_poly.type
_entity_poly.pdbx_seq_one_letter_code
_entity_poly.pdbx_strand_id
1 'polypeptide(L)'
;MEEIKVNETIKEIPGFNRYLCDIEKGMIYRKTIEKLKGKWLKQIKPNSVGYCYTTLVNDLEEYERISLQWLVMCAATESTKEFFHFKKFRD
;
A
#
# COMPACT_ATOMS: atom_id res chain seq x y z
N MET A 1 5.51 -21.76 0.21
CA MET A 1 5.86 -20.42 -0.30
C MET A 1 6.62 -19.74 0.81
N GLU A 2 7.80 -19.25 0.49
CA GLU A 2 8.62 -18.45 1.40
C GLU A 2 7.94 -17.11 1.68
N GLU A 3 8.04 -16.63 2.91
CA GLU A 3 7.44 -15.36 3.30
C GLU A 3 8.26 -14.21 2.70
N ILE A 4 7.58 -13.31 1.98
CA ILE A 4 8.21 -12.13 1.41
C ILE A 4 8.60 -11.16 2.53
N LYS A 5 9.85 -10.70 2.50
CA LYS A 5 10.44 -9.77 3.46
C LYS A 5 10.77 -8.43 2.81
N VAL A 6 10.89 -7.40 3.64
CA VAL A 6 11.35 -6.07 3.24
C VAL A 6 12.77 -6.17 2.68
N ASN A 7 13.04 -5.43 1.61
CA ASN A 7 14.35 -5.30 0.99
C ASN A 7 14.50 -3.91 0.32
N GLU A 8 15.39 -3.78 -0.66
CA GLU A 8 15.61 -2.52 -1.37
C GLU A 8 14.38 -2.01 -2.13
N THR A 9 13.57 -2.91 -2.70
CA THR A 9 12.42 -2.57 -3.54
C THR A 9 11.07 -2.95 -2.90
N ILE A 10 11.07 -3.91 -2.00
CA ILE A 10 9.89 -4.33 -1.23
C ILE A 10 9.90 -3.58 0.09
N LYS A 11 8.95 -2.67 0.28
CA LYS A 11 8.86 -1.79 1.45
C LYS A 11 7.57 -2.00 2.23
N GLU A 12 7.59 -1.61 3.50
CA GLU A 12 6.37 -1.44 4.30
C GLU A 12 5.52 -0.31 3.74
N ILE A 13 4.22 -0.35 4.01
CA ILE A 13 3.31 0.74 3.65
C ILE A 13 2.82 1.40 4.93
N PRO A 14 3.32 2.60 5.29
CA PRO A 14 2.85 3.32 6.47
C PRO A 14 1.32 3.53 6.46
N GLY A 15 0.65 3.17 7.55
CA GLY A 15 -0.82 3.17 7.66
C GLY A 15 -1.51 1.87 7.21
N PHE A 16 -0.74 0.93 6.66
CA PHE A 16 -1.21 -0.35 6.12
C PHE A 16 -0.22 -1.49 6.43
N ASN A 17 0.14 -1.69 7.71
CA ASN A 17 1.20 -2.60 8.17
C ASN A 17 0.99 -4.08 7.83
N ARG A 18 -0.22 -4.46 7.42
CA ARG A 18 -0.55 -5.82 6.92
C ARG A 18 -0.02 -6.08 5.51
N TYR A 19 0.54 -5.07 4.85
CA TYR A 19 0.92 -5.12 3.45
C TYR A 19 2.35 -4.65 3.21
N LEU A 20 2.95 -5.19 2.17
CA LEU A 20 4.21 -4.73 1.58
C LEU A 20 3.95 -4.23 0.16
N CYS A 21 4.77 -3.30 -0.31
CA CYS A 21 4.75 -2.80 -1.67
C CYS A 21 6.08 -3.08 -2.37
N ASP A 22 6.03 -3.75 -3.53
CA ASP A 22 7.12 -3.71 -4.51
C ASP A 22 7.02 -2.38 -5.27
N ILE A 23 7.91 -1.44 -4.95
CA ILE A 23 7.86 -0.06 -5.45
C ILE A 23 8.28 0.05 -6.92
N GLU A 24 9.04 -0.92 -7.44
CA GLU A 24 9.42 -0.96 -8.85
C GLU A 24 8.28 -1.47 -9.72
N LYS A 25 7.58 -2.51 -9.26
CA LYS A 25 6.48 -3.14 -10.02
C LYS A 25 5.11 -2.54 -9.73
N GLY A 26 4.99 -1.70 -8.70
CA GLY A 26 3.71 -1.22 -8.22
C GLY A 26 2.79 -2.37 -7.77
N MET A 27 3.34 -3.39 -7.12
CA MET A 27 2.58 -4.56 -6.67
C MET A 27 2.44 -4.58 -5.15
N ILE A 28 1.29 -5.04 -4.66
CA ILE A 28 0.99 -5.11 -3.22
C ILE A 28 0.95 -6.57 -2.78
N TYR A 29 1.69 -6.89 -1.74
CA TYR A 29 1.69 -8.19 -1.07
C TYR A 29 0.99 -8.08 0.27
N ARG A 30 -0.01 -8.93 0.54
CA ARG A 30 -0.57 -9.09 1.88
C ARG A 30 0.29 -10.06 2.65
N LYS A 31 0.77 -9.67 3.83
CA LYS A 31 1.53 -10.53 4.74
C LYS A 31 0.70 -11.71 5.23
N THR A 32 1.38 -12.71 5.77
CA THR A 32 0.71 -13.80 6.47
C THR A 32 0.07 -13.25 7.73
N ILE A 33 -1.18 -13.63 7.98
CA ILE A 33 -1.86 -13.43 9.26
C ILE A 33 -2.38 -14.80 9.72
N GLU A 34 -2.73 -14.96 10.99
CA GLU A 34 -3.09 -16.27 11.59
C GLU A 34 -4.03 -17.13 10.74
N LYS A 35 -5.00 -16.49 10.05
CA LYS A 35 -6.04 -17.15 9.26
C LYS A 35 -5.72 -17.24 7.76
N LEU A 36 -4.71 -16.52 7.26
CA LEU A 36 -4.49 -16.35 5.82
C LEU A 36 -3.01 -16.36 5.46
N LYS A 37 -2.63 -17.24 4.52
CA LYS A 37 -1.30 -17.21 3.90
C LYS A 37 -1.06 -15.89 3.17
N GLY A 38 0.18 -15.43 3.24
CA GLY A 38 0.63 -14.26 2.49
C GLY A 38 0.47 -14.46 0.98
N LYS A 39 0.12 -13.38 0.28
CA LYS A 39 -0.24 -13.43 -1.14
C LYS A 39 -0.11 -12.06 -1.82
N TRP A 40 0.41 -12.07 -3.05
CA TRP A 40 0.30 -10.94 -3.97
C TRP A 40 -1.15 -10.67 -4.34
N LEU A 41 -1.60 -9.44 -4.11
CA LEU A 41 -2.94 -9.00 -4.50
C LEU A 41 -3.05 -9.02 -6.03
N LYS A 42 -4.27 -9.25 -6.54
CA LYS A 42 -4.52 -9.27 -7.98
C LYS A 42 -4.14 -7.92 -8.58
N GLN A 43 -3.60 -7.95 -9.79
CA GLN A 43 -3.27 -6.75 -10.53
C GLN A 43 -4.50 -5.83 -10.63
N ILE A 44 -4.31 -4.59 -10.21
CA ILE A 44 -5.37 -3.58 -10.18
C ILE A 44 -5.53 -3.04 -11.60
N LYS A 45 -6.76 -3.09 -12.13
CA LYS A 45 -7.05 -2.52 -13.45
C LYS A 45 -7.19 -1.00 -13.34
N PRO A 46 -6.67 -0.24 -14.31
CA PRO A 46 -6.89 1.19 -14.36
C PRO A 46 -8.36 1.50 -14.65
N ASN A 47 -8.84 2.63 -14.15
CA ASN A 47 -10.10 3.22 -14.56
C ASN A 47 -9.96 3.95 -15.91
N SER A 48 -11.03 4.61 -16.38
CA SER A 48 -11.05 5.32 -17.67
C SER A 48 -10.05 6.48 -17.79
N VAL A 49 -9.53 6.98 -16.67
CA VAL A 49 -8.57 8.08 -16.60
C VAL A 49 -7.15 7.60 -16.19
N GLY A 50 -6.92 6.28 -16.18
CA GLY A 50 -5.59 5.69 -15.96
C GLY A 50 -5.19 5.46 -14.50
N TYR A 51 -6.05 5.76 -13.52
CA TYR A 51 -5.75 5.52 -12.10
C TYR A 51 -6.14 4.11 -11.66
N CYS A 52 -5.32 3.52 -10.80
CA CYS A 52 -5.53 2.20 -10.23
C CYS A 52 -5.94 2.34 -8.77
N TYR A 53 -7.07 1.75 -8.36
CA TYR A 53 -7.55 1.79 -6.98
C TYR A 53 -7.73 0.38 -6.41
N THR A 54 -7.41 0.22 -5.13
CA THR A 54 -7.70 -0.99 -4.36
C THR A 54 -8.35 -0.61 -3.04
N THR A 55 -8.96 -1.60 -2.40
CA THR A 55 -9.46 -1.48 -1.03
C THR A 55 -8.58 -2.33 -0.13
N LEU A 56 -7.95 -1.72 0.87
CA LEU A 56 -7.09 -2.38 1.86
C LEU A 56 -7.65 -2.13 3.26
N VAL A 57 -7.26 -2.97 4.22
CA VAL A 57 -7.55 -2.74 5.64
C VAL A 57 -6.41 -1.93 6.23
N ASN A 58 -6.68 -0.74 6.73
CA ASN A 58 -5.67 0.11 7.36
C ASN A 58 -5.32 -0.40 8.77
N ASP A 59 -4.37 0.29 9.43
CA ASP A 59 -3.94 -0.04 10.78
C ASP A 59 -5.02 0.14 11.85
N LEU A 60 -6.07 0.89 11.55
CA LEU A 60 -7.26 1.08 12.39
C LEU A 60 -8.34 0.01 12.17
N GLU A 61 -8.02 -1.03 11.39
CA GLU A 61 -8.94 -2.10 10.99
C GLU A 61 -10.11 -1.66 10.08
N GLU A 62 -10.00 -0.50 9.44
CA GLU A 62 -11.02 0.04 8.53
C GLU A 62 -10.68 -0.28 7.08
N TYR A 63 -11.71 -0.55 6.27
CA TYR A 63 -11.55 -0.72 4.83
C TYR A 63 -11.43 0.66 4.15
N GLU A 64 -10.26 0.98 3.64
CA GLU A 64 -10.01 2.20 2.90
C GLU A 64 -9.81 1.93 1.41
N ARG A 65 -10.53 2.69 0.57
CA ARG A 65 -10.27 2.75 -0.87
C ARG A 65 -9.14 3.74 -1.14
N ILE A 66 -8.04 3.26 -1.68
CA ILE A 66 -6.83 4.06 -1.91
C ILE A 66 -6.24 3.79 -3.29
N SER A 67 -5.61 4.81 -3.89
CA SER A 67 -4.94 4.64 -5.17
C SER A 67 -3.64 3.86 -5.00
N LEU A 68 -3.30 3.02 -5.97
CA LEU A 68 -2.04 2.31 -6.00
C LEU A 68 -0.84 3.26 -6.01
N GLN A 69 -0.95 4.39 -6.73
CA GLN A 69 0.08 5.42 -6.78
C GLN A 69 0.42 5.96 -5.39
N TRP A 70 -0.60 6.26 -4.58
CA TRP A 70 -0.40 6.65 -3.18
C TRP A 70 0.33 5.58 -2.37
N LEU A 71 -0.07 4.31 -2.48
CA LEU A 71 0.57 3.22 -1.75
C LEU A 71 2.07 3.10 -2.11
N VAL A 72 2.39 3.17 -3.40
CA VAL A 72 3.78 3.12 -3.89
C VAL A 72 4.58 4.31 -3.37
N MET A 73 4.03 5.52 -3.45
CA MET A 73 4.72 6.72 -2.94
C MET A 73 4.93 6.63 -1.43
N CYS A 74 3.89 6.34 -0.64
CA CYS A 74 3.99 6.19 0.82
C CYS A 74 5.05 5.15 1.22
N ALA A 75 5.10 4.02 0.52
CA ALA A 75 6.09 2.98 0.76
C ALA A 75 7.52 3.42 0.38
N ALA A 76 7.68 4.10 -0.77
CA ALA A 76 8.97 4.56 -1.25
C ALA A 76 9.54 5.73 -0.41
N THR A 77 8.68 6.58 0.15
CA THR A 77 9.09 7.73 0.97
C THR A 77 8.95 7.50 2.47
N GLU A 78 8.57 6.28 2.88
CA GLU A 78 8.34 5.92 4.29
C GLU A 78 7.42 6.93 5.02
N SER A 79 6.41 7.44 4.29
CA SER A 79 5.50 8.50 4.77
C SER A 79 4.05 8.05 4.66
N THR A 80 3.16 8.66 5.44
CA THR A 80 1.72 8.40 5.35
C THR A 80 1.05 9.34 4.34
N LYS A 81 -0.20 9.04 3.99
CA LYS A 81 -1.02 9.87 3.10
C LYS A 81 -1.26 11.27 3.69
N GLU A 82 -1.40 11.37 5.01
CA GLU A 82 -1.65 12.61 5.75
C GLU A 82 -0.49 13.60 5.58
N PHE A 83 0.75 13.10 5.57
CA PHE A 83 1.96 13.90 5.33
C PHE A 83 1.83 14.77 4.07
N PHE A 84 1.29 14.19 2.99
CA PHE A 84 1.15 14.89 1.71
C PHE A 84 -0.09 15.80 1.63
N HIS A 85 -1.00 15.70 2.58
CA HIS A 85 -2.19 16.56 2.68
C HIS A 85 -1.96 17.79 3.57
N PHE A 86 -0.80 17.95 4.21
CA PHE A 86 -0.48 19.04 5.15
C PHE A 86 -0.40 20.47 4.55
N LYS A 87 -0.93 20.72 3.36
CA LYS A 87 -0.92 22.07 2.74
C LYS A 87 -2.10 22.97 3.12
N LYS A 88 -2.85 22.67 4.19
CA LYS A 88 -4.06 23.44 4.56
C LYS A 88 -4.06 24.15 5.93
N PHE A 89 -2.96 24.14 6.70
CA PHE A 89 -2.90 24.85 8.00
C PHE A 89 -1.64 25.72 8.15
N ARG A 90 -1.38 26.56 7.15
CA ARG A 90 -0.58 27.78 7.33
C ARG A 90 -1.44 28.96 6.91
N ASP A 91 -2.33 29.35 7.82
CA ASP A 91 -2.85 30.72 7.93
C ASP A 91 -2.35 31.26 9.28
#